data_AF-A0A1F9PLD2-F1
#
_entry.id   AF-A0A1F9PLD2-F1
#
_cell.length_a   1.000
_cell.length_b   1.000
_cell.length_c   1.000
_cell.angle_alpha   90.00
_cell.angle_beta   90.00
_cell.angle_gamma   90.00
#
_symmetry.space_group_name_H-M   'P 1'
#
loop_
_entity.id
_entity.type
_entity.pdbx_description
1 polymer ?
#
loop_
_entity_poly.entity_id
_entity_poly.type
_entity_poly.pdbx_seq_one_letter_code
_entity_poly.pdbx_strand_id
1 'polypeptide(L)'
;MKVMQSIVVKRLQSGFFAEVFLVMNSGQYEAALFLNDKYKPGPPMPHPLDQPTEQYSHFMGVRPSVGLTSEEAEHIINEVEAENALHKRKMTDRWGKSDE
;
A
#
# COMPACT_ATOMS: atom_id res chain seq x y z
N MET A 1 -9.35 -9.02 7.22
CA MET A 1 -8.52 -7.81 7.33
C MET A 1 -8.97 -6.98 8.53
N LYS A 2 -8.06 -6.55 9.40
CA LYS A 2 -8.32 -5.62 10.51
C LYS A 2 -7.53 -4.33 10.27
N VAL A 3 -8.22 -3.19 10.19
CA VAL A 3 -7.58 -1.87 10.04
C VAL A 3 -6.95 -1.45 11.37
N MET A 4 -5.73 -0.91 11.32
CA MET A 4 -4.98 -0.53 12.51
C MET A 4 -4.74 0.97 12.59
N GLN A 5 -3.97 1.53 11.67
CA GLN A 5 -3.64 2.96 11.65
C GLN A 5 -3.56 3.50 10.22
N SER A 6 -3.85 4.79 10.06
CA SER A 6 -3.62 5.50 8.80
C SER A 6 -2.13 5.82 8.66
N ILE A 7 -1.55 5.58 7.49
CA ILE A 7 -0.14 5.89 7.20
C ILE A 7 -0.05 7.11 6.28
N VAL A 8 -0.77 7.10 5.16
CA VAL A 8 -0.78 8.18 4.17
C VAL A 8 -2.21 8.55 3.84
N VAL A 9 -2.50 9.85 3.79
CA VAL A 9 -3.76 10.40 3.27
C VAL A 9 -3.42 11.47 2.25
N LYS A 10 -3.91 11.33 1.01
CA LYS A 10 -3.71 12.33 -0.04
C LYS A 10 -4.97 12.55 -0.85
N ARG A 11 -5.09 13.77 -1.39
CA ARG A 11 -6.16 14.14 -2.30
C ARG A 11 -5.69 13.99 -3.74
N LEU A 12 -6.38 13.18 -4.52
CA LEU A 12 -6.13 12.99 -5.95
C LEU A 12 -6.70 14.15 -6.76
N GLN A 13 -6.16 14.37 -7.96
CA GLN A 13 -6.67 15.39 -8.90
C GLN A 13 -8.13 15.16 -9.29
N SER A 14 -8.60 13.91 -9.26
CA SER A 14 -10.00 13.54 -9.46
C SER A 14 -10.95 14.02 -8.35
N GLY A 15 -10.40 14.59 -7.26
CA GLY A 15 -11.13 14.99 -6.07
C GLY A 15 -11.33 13.87 -5.05
N PHE A 16 -10.88 12.65 -5.34
CA PHE A 16 -10.97 11.51 -4.41
C PHE A 16 -9.87 11.57 -3.35
N PHE A 17 -10.13 11.02 -2.18
CA PHE A 17 -9.13 10.76 -1.15
C PHE A 17 -8.57 9.35 -1.34
N ALA A 18 -7.25 9.27 -1.41
CA ALA A 18 -6.51 8.03 -1.34
C ALA A 18 -5.88 7.91 0.04
N GLU A 19 -6.26 6.86 0.73
CA GLU A 19 -5.84 6.60 2.10
C GLU A 19 -5.17 5.23 2.14
N VAL A 20 -3.96 5.19 2.67
CA VAL A 20 -3.22 3.95 2.89
C VAL A 20 -3.22 3.68 4.38
N PHE A 21 -3.77 2.54 4.76
CA PHE A 21 -3.81 2.07 6.13
C PHE A 21 -2.88 0.89 6.33
N LEU A 22 -2.24 0.85 7.50
CA LEU A 22 -1.69 -0.38 8.04
C LEU A 22 -2.85 -1.30 8.43
N VAL A 23 -2.81 -2.53 7.95
CA VAL A 23 -3.80 -3.55 8.26
C VAL A 23 -3.13 -4.84 8.70
N MET A 24 -3.79 -5.56 9.61
CA MET A 24 -3.45 -6.95 9.88
C MET A 24 -4.29 -7.85 8.97
N ASN A 25 -3.63 -8.58 8.07
CA ASN A 25 -4.27 -9.45 7.10
C ASN A 25 -3.52 -10.78 6.99
N SER A 26 -4.25 -11.90 6.96
CA SER A 26 -3.68 -13.25 6.81
C SER A 26 -2.45 -13.56 7.69
N GLY A 27 -2.38 -13.01 8.90
CA GLY A 27 -1.27 -13.28 9.84
C GLY A 27 -0.06 -12.36 9.72
N GLN A 28 -0.08 -11.35 8.84
CA GLN A 28 0.99 -10.35 8.65
C GLN A 28 0.42 -8.93 8.59
N TYR A 29 1.29 -7.94 8.80
CA TYR A 29 0.95 -6.54 8.61
C TYR A 29 1.16 -6.18 7.13
N GLU A 30 0.22 -5.48 6.54
CA GLU A 30 0.21 -5.08 5.12
C GLU A 30 -0.27 -3.63 5.00
N ALA A 31 0.03 -3.00 3.87
CA ALA A 31 -0.59 -1.74 3.46
C ALA A 31 -1.86 -2.01 2.66
N ALA A 32 -2.97 -1.35 2.99
CA ALA A 32 -4.23 -1.43 2.27
C ALA A 32 -4.65 -0.04 1.77
N LEU A 33 -4.98 0.04 0.48
CA LEU A 33 -5.48 1.26 -0.14
C LEU A 33 -7.00 1.37 0.01
N PHE A 34 -7.47 2.54 0.38
CA PHE A 34 -8.85 2.95 0.38
C PHE A 34 -9.01 4.19 -0.51
N LEU A 35 -10.04 4.19 -1.34
CA LEU A 35 -10.41 5.34 -2.16
C LEU A 35 -11.82 5.81 -1.76
N ASN A 36 -11.91 6.99 -1.17
CA ASN A 36 -13.14 7.51 -0.53
C ASN A 36 -13.77 6.45 0.38
N ASP A 37 -13.03 6.01 1.41
CA ASP A 37 -13.45 4.98 2.37
C ASP A 37 -13.72 3.57 1.78
N LYS A 38 -13.52 3.37 0.47
CA LYS A 38 -13.72 2.05 -0.17
C LYS A 38 -12.39 1.34 -0.35
N TYR A 39 -12.25 0.20 0.31
CA TYR A 39 -11.12 -0.70 0.13
C TYR A 39 -10.89 -1.03 -1.36
N LYS A 40 -9.63 -0.96 -1.78
CA LYS A 40 -9.15 -1.34 -3.10
C LYS A 40 -8.17 -2.49 -2.98
N PRO A 41 -8.46 -3.64 -3.63
CA PRO A 41 -7.51 -4.74 -3.67
C PRO A 41 -6.25 -4.28 -4.42
N GLY A 42 -5.13 -4.85 -4.01
CA GLY A 42 -3.81 -4.44 -4.50
C GLY A 42 -2.69 -5.17 -3.77
N PRO A 43 -1.44 -4.81 -4.07
CA PRO A 43 -0.28 -5.36 -3.41
C PRO A 43 -0.30 -5.06 -1.91
N PRO A 44 0.30 -5.94 -1.07
CA PRO A 44 0.42 -5.73 0.37
C PRO A 44 1.43 -4.63 0.74
N MET A 45 2.18 -4.12 -0.25
CA MET A 45 3.18 -3.05 -0.15
C MET A 45 3.11 -2.14 -1.39
N PRO A 46 3.68 -0.93 -1.37
CA PRO A 46 3.93 -0.17 -2.58
C PRO A 46 4.82 -0.96 -3.56
N HIS A 47 4.41 -1.05 -4.82
CA HIS A 47 5.25 -1.64 -5.88
C HIS A 47 5.86 -0.54 -6.74
N PRO A 48 7.10 -0.67 -7.21
CA PRO A 48 7.68 0.27 -8.14
C PRO A 48 6.88 0.29 -9.45
N LEU A 49 6.76 1.46 -10.07
CA LEU A 49 6.25 1.61 -11.42
C LEU A 49 7.31 1.11 -12.42
N ASP A 50 6.88 0.42 -13.47
CA ASP A 50 7.78 -0.01 -14.56
C ASP A 50 8.48 1.19 -15.23
N GLN A 51 7.77 2.32 -15.30
CA GLN A 51 8.26 3.59 -15.82
C GLN A 51 7.92 4.69 -14.80
N PRO A 52 8.83 4.97 -13.85
CA PRO A 52 8.70 6.09 -12.93
C PRO A 52 8.56 7.41 -13.71
N THR A 53 7.74 8.30 -13.18
CA THR A 53 7.61 9.69 -13.66
C THR A 53 8.35 10.62 -12.71
N GLU A 54 8.48 11.91 -13.05
CA GLU A 54 9.06 12.91 -12.13
C GLU A 54 8.31 13.00 -10.79
N GLN A 55 7.02 12.66 -10.78
CA GLN A 55 6.16 12.78 -9.60
C GLN A 55 5.92 11.47 -8.87
N TYR A 56 5.82 10.35 -9.59
CA TYR A 56 5.42 9.06 -9.04
C TYR A 56 6.42 7.98 -9.40
N SER A 57 6.87 7.24 -8.39
CA SER A 57 7.82 6.14 -8.53
C SER A 57 7.22 4.78 -8.18
N HIS A 58 6.17 4.76 -7.36
CA HIS A 58 5.50 3.55 -6.92
C HIS A 58 4.00 3.64 -7.17
N PHE A 59 3.32 2.50 -7.02
CA PHE A 59 1.88 2.43 -7.07
C PHE A 59 1.31 1.48 -6.03
N MET A 60 0.03 1.68 -5.72
CA MET A 60 -0.81 0.73 -5.00
C MET A 60 -2.19 0.61 -5.65
N GLY A 61 -2.84 -0.53 -5.44
CA GLY A 61 -4.15 -0.85 -5.99
C GLY A 61 -4.12 -1.43 -7.42
N VAL A 62 -5.17 -2.15 -7.81
CA VAL A 62 -5.31 -2.77 -9.15
C VAL A 62 -5.82 -1.78 -10.18
N ARG A 63 -7.09 -1.36 -10.04
CA ARG A 63 -7.80 -0.45 -10.94
C ARG A 63 -8.96 0.22 -10.17
N PRO A 64 -8.95 1.55 -10.00
CA PRO A 64 -7.84 2.46 -10.33
C PRO A 64 -6.62 2.19 -9.44
N SER A 65 -5.41 2.28 -10.02
CA SER A 65 -4.17 2.34 -9.27
C SER A 65 -3.92 3.77 -8.81
N VAL A 66 -3.19 3.92 -7.70
CA VAL A 66 -2.79 5.21 -7.14
C VAL A 66 -1.28 5.31 -7.21
N GLY A 67 -0.79 6.36 -7.84
CA GLY A 67 0.63 6.71 -7.86
C GLY A 67 1.08 7.28 -6.52
N LEU A 68 2.22 6.80 -6.06
CA LEU A 68 2.90 7.24 -4.84
C LEU A 68 4.23 7.88 -5.21
N THR A 69 4.57 8.96 -4.50
CA THR A 69 5.93 9.52 -4.54
C THR A 69 6.90 8.53 -3.87
N SER A 70 8.20 8.72 -4.08
CA SER A 70 9.21 7.87 -3.40
C SER A 70 9.11 7.99 -1.87
N GLU A 71 8.91 9.20 -1.37
CA GLU A 71 8.77 9.44 0.08
C GLU A 71 7.52 8.77 0.66
N GLU A 72 6.38 8.84 -0.05
CA GLU A 72 5.15 8.16 0.38
C GLU A 72 5.35 6.64 0.40
N ALA A 73 5.99 6.09 -0.63
CA ALA A 73 6.25 4.67 -0.72
C ALA A 73 7.21 4.19 0.38
N GLU A 74 8.32 4.88 0.60
CA GLU A 74 9.29 4.58 1.66
C GLU A 74 8.65 4.65 3.04
N HIS A 75 7.82 5.66 3.30
CA HIS A 75 7.09 5.78 4.58
C HIS A 75 6.17 4.57 4.81
N ILE A 76 5.38 4.18 3.80
CA ILE A 76 4.51 3.00 3.90
C ILE A 76 5.34 1.73 4.12
N ILE A 77 6.44 1.57 3.39
CA ILE A 77 7.32 0.40 3.51
C ILE A 77 7.87 0.30 4.94
N ASN A 78 8.43 1.40 5.45
CA ASN A 78 9.05 1.45 6.78
C ASN A 78 8.05 1.12 7.89
N GLU A 79 6.83 1.67 7.83
CA GLU A 79 5.78 1.40 8.83
C GLU A 79 5.36 -0.08 8.84
N VAL A 80 5.15 -0.65 7.67
CA VAL A 80 4.75 -2.06 7.55
C VAL A 80 5.88 -3.00 7.98
N GLU A 81 7.12 -2.71 7.59
CA GLU A 81 8.29 -3.49 7.99
C GLU A 81 8.57 -3.40 9.49
N ALA A 82 8.46 -2.20 10.08
CA ALA A 82 8.64 -1.98 11.50
C ALA A 82 7.63 -2.79 12.32
N GLU A 83 6.37 -2.78 11.93
CA GLU A 83 5.30 -3.52 12.63
C GLU A 83 5.44 -5.04 12.47
N ASN A 84 5.81 -5.51 11.28
CA ASN A 84 6.13 -6.92 11.09
C ASN A 84 7.35 -7.35 11.91
N ALA A 85 8.40 -6.54 11.96
CA ALA A 85 9.61 -6.82 12.74
C ALA A 85 9.32 -6.87 14.25
N LEU A 86 8.57 -5.88 14.76
CA LEU A 86 8.16 -5.80 16.16
C LEU A 86 7.38 -7.04 16.60
N HIS A 87 6.49 -7.54 15.72
CA HIS A 87 5.63 -8.68 15.99
C HIS A 87 6.18 -10.01 15.47
N LYS A 88 7.43 -10.05 15.00
CA LYS A 88 8.11 -11.23 14.44
C LYS A 88 7.31 -11.93 13.34
N ARG A 89 6.62 -11.15 12.52
CA ARG A 89 5.87 -11.62 11.35
C ARG A 89 6.77 -11.58 10.12
N LYS A 90 6.61 -12.57 9.24
CA LYS A 90 7.27 -12.59 7.94
C LYS A 90 6.33 -12.01 6.91
N MET A 91 6.73 -10.90 6.31
CA MET A 91 6.03 -10.37 5.14
C MET A 91 6.19 -11.36 3.98
N THR A 92 5.06 -11.72 3.38
CA THR A 92 4.97 -12.49 2.16
C THR A 92 4.25 -11.62 1.14
N ASP A 93 4.99 -11.19 0.12
CA ASP A 93 4.36 -10.56 -1.02
C ASP A 93 3.63 -11.63 -1.85
N ARG A 94 2.30 -11.50 -1.89
CA ARG A 94 1.41 -12.40 -2.64
C ARG A 94 0.90 -11.73 -3.91
N TRP A 95 1.33 -10.51 -4.18
CA TRP A 95 0.92 -9.77 -5.36
C TRP A 95 1.61 -10.31 -6.62
N GLY A 96 0.85 -10.53 -7.68
CA GLY A 96 1.41 -11.03 -8.94
C GLY A 96 1.81 -12.51 -8.96
N LYS A 97 1.61 -13.27 -7.86
CA LYS A 97 1.62 -14.74 -7.94
C LYS A 97 0.31 -15.20 -8.57
N SER A 98 0.26 -15.14 -9.90
CA SER A 98 -0.53 -16.08 -10.66
C SER A 98 0.13 -17.44 -10.44
N ASP A 99 -0.52 -18.32 -9.69
CA ASP A 99 -0.21 -19.75 -9.77
C ASP A 99 -0.39 -20.15 -11.24
N GLU A 100 0.72 -20.49 -11.91
CA GLU A 100 0.71 -21.41 -13.06
C GLU A 100 0.77 -22.84 -12.52
#